data_AF-A0A4R5DQ74-F1
#
_entry.id   AF-A0A4R5DQ74-F1
#
_cell.length_a   1.000
_cell.length_b   1.000
_cell.length_c   1.000
_cell.angle_alpha   90.00
_cell.angle_beta   90.00
_cell.angle_gamma   90.00
#
_symmetry.space_group_name_H-M   'P 1'
#
loop_
_entity.id
_entity.type
_entity.pdbx_description
1 polymer ?
#
loop_
_entity_poly.entity_id
_entity_poly.type
_entity_poly.pdbx_seq_one_letter_code
_entity_poly.pdbx_strand_id
1 'polypeptide(L)'
;MSSVRDDIRAGLSADGEFDTSVEPVAVQRLGAAAAQTVSDHAVAAVVCWSGDDDAVFAQVLAAELRVRVLRAHESLGLLSLDANLPPGTRVALVATRWSESRLLDPLEGLVQTEGLHPVIALSVLRGGPASRSGLPSIVLEDL
;
A
#
# COMPACT_ATOMS: atom_id res chain seq x y z
N MET A 1 -8.87 16.04 -16.87
CA MET A 1 -8.11 15.27 -15.86
C MET A 1 -9.08 14.26 -15.29
N SER A 2 -8.74 12.96 -15.31
CA SER A 2 -9.57 11.92 -14.67
C SER A 2 -9.59 12.18 -13.16
N SER A 3 -10.74 12.01 -12.50
CA SER A 3 -10.81 12.06 -11.04
C SER A 3 -10.30 10.73 -10.46
N VAL A 4 -9.70 10.76 -9.28
CA VAL A 4 -9.31 9.54 -8.53
C VAL A 4 -10.47 8.55 -8.44
N ARG A 5 -11.69 9.03 -8.23
CA ARG A 5 -12.90 8.18 -8.19
C ARG A 5 -13.23 7.51 -9.52
N ASP A 6 -12.99 8.18 -10.64
CA ASP A 6 -13.23 7.61 -11.96
C ASP A 6 -12.19 6.52 -12.27
N ASP A 7 -10.92 6.76 -11.90
CA ASP A 7 -9.86 5.77 -12.04
C ASP A 7 -10.08 4.56 -11.13
N ILE A 8 -10.54 4.76 -9.89
CA ILE A 8 -10.94 3.65 -9.00
C ILE A 8 -12.07 2.83 -9.63
N ARG A 9 -13.15 3.49 -10.09
CA ARG A 9 -14.30 2.81 -10.70
C ARG A 9 -13.89 1.99 -11.93
N ALA A 10 -12.95 2.47 -12.72
CA ALA A 10 -12.47 1.77 -13.90
C ALA A 10 -11.71 0.47 -13.57
N GLY A 11 -11.05 0.40 -12.41
CA GLY A 11 -10.33 -0.78 -11.94
C GLY A 11 -11.13 -1.68 -10.99
N LEU A 12 -12.43 -1.43 -10.76
CA LEU A 12 -13.25 -2.31 -9.93
C LEU A 12 -13.66 -3.58 -10.70
N SER A 13 -13.43 -4.73 -10.08
CA SER A 13 -14.00 -6.02 -10.48
C SER A 13 -15.50 -6.10 -10.15
N ALA A 14 -16.16 -7.14 -10.65
CA ALA A 14 -17.58 -7.40 -10.37
C ALA A 14 -17.87 -7.60 -8.86
N ASP A 15 -16.88 -8.09 -8.11
CA ASP A 15 -16.98 -8.35 -6.67
C ASP A 15 -16.62 -7.12 -5.81
N GLY A 16 -16.32 -5.98 -6.45
CA GLY A 16 -15.98 -4.73 -5.75
C GLY A 16 -14.56 -4.68 -5.21
N GLU A 17 -13.68 -5.60 -5.64
CA GLU A 17 -12.24 -5.52 -5.40
C GLU A 17 -11.55 -4.71 -6.50
N PHE A 18 -10.46 -4.03 -6.15
CA PHE A 18 -9.67 -3.29 -7.13
C PHE A 18 -8.72 -4.25 -7.85
N ASP A 19 -9.00 -4.53 -9.11
CA ASP A 19 -8.24 -5.40 -9.99
C ASP A 19 -7.33 -4.55 -10.87
N THR A 20 -6.04 -4.65 -10.61
CA THR A 20 -5.00 -3.88 -11.29
C THR A 20 -4.80 -4.29 -12.75
N SER A 21 -5.35 -5.43 -13.16
CA SER A 21 -5.27 -5.94 -14.53
C SER A 21 -6.36 -5.39 -15.46
N VAL A 22 -7.49 -4.92 -14.90
CA VAL A 22 -8.64 -4.44 -15.68
C VAL A 22 -8.33 -3.13 -16.40
N GLU A 23 -7.70 -2.16 -15.71
CA GLU A 23 -7.36 -0.86 -16.27
C GLU A 23 -5.98 -0.38 -15.78
N PRO A 24 -4.88 -0.83 -16.41
CA PRO A 24 -3.52 -0.49 -15.99
C PRO A 24 -3.23 1.02 -16.00
N VAL A 25 -3.89 1.81 -16.86
CA VAL A 25 -3.69 3.27 -16.91
C VAL A 25 -4.31 3.93 -15.67
N ALA A 26 -5.43 3.43 -15.17
CA ALA A 26 -6.01 3.91 -13.93
C ALA A 26 -5.07 3.64 -12.75
N VAL A 27 -4.46 2.45 -12.68
CA VAL A 27 -3.47 2.13 -11.63
C VAL A 27 -2.30 3.11 -11.65
N GLN A 28 -1.77 3.45 -12.83
CA GLN A 28 -0.70 4.45 -12.97
C GLN A 28 -1.11 5.83 -12.41
N ARG A 29 -2.31 6.30 -12.75
CA ARG A 29 -2.83 7.57 -12.24
C ARG A 29 -3.05 7.56 -10.74
N LEU A 30 -3.53 6.44 -10.19
CA LEU A 30 -3.68 6.25 -8.75
C LEU A 30 -2.33 6.24 -8.05
N GLY A 31 -1.30 5.63 -8.64
CA GLY A 31 0.06 5.68 -8.13
C GLY A 31 0.63 7.11 -8.09
N ALA A 32 0.39 7.91 -9.13
CA ALA A 32 0.80 9.31 -9.16
C ALA A 32 0.05 10.15 -8.12
N ALA A 33 -1.26 9.96 -7.98
CA ALA A 33 -2.07 10.62 -6.95
C ALA A 33 -1.57 10.23 -5.54
N ALA A 34 -1.36 8.94 -5.29
CA ALA A 34 -0.80 8.42 -4.05
C ALA A 34 0.57 9.02 -3.72
N ALA A 35 1.48 9.09 -4.71
CA ALA A 35 2.81 9.67 -4.52
C ALA A 35 2.74 11.14 -4.11
N GLN A 36 1.83 11.91 -4.73
CA GLN A 36 1.59 13.30 -4.38
C GLN A 36 1.04 13.44 -2.95
N THR A 37 0.19 12.51 -2.53
CA THR A 37 -0.40 12.52 -1.19
C THR A 37 0.63 12.20 -0.10
N VAL A 38 1.60 11.31 -0.37
CA VAL A 38 2.59 10.89 0.63
C VAL A 38 3.92 11.65 0.55
N SER A 39 4.03 12.67 -0.31
CA SER A 39 5.27 13.40 -0.58
C SER A 39 5.91 13.99 0.69
N ASP A 40 5.08 14.47 1.62
CA ASP A 40 5.53 15.18 2.82
C ASP A 40 6.00 14.22 3.93
N HIS A 41 5.84 12.91 3.72
CA HIS A 41 6.21 11.89 4.71
C HIS A 41 7.65 11.40 4.56
N ALA A 42 8.40 11.87 3.56
CA ALA A 42 9.77 11.45 3.26
C ALA A 42 9.93 9.91 3.19
N VAL A 43 9.03 9.28 2.44
CA VAL A 43 9.00 7.83 2.23
C VAL A 43 10.25 7.41 1.43
N ALA A 44 10.97 6.40 1.94
CA ALA A 44 12.19 5.86 1.34
C ALA A 44 12.05 4.39 0.89
N ALA A 45 10.94 3.72 1.24
CA ALA A 45 10.50 2.46 0.65
C ALA A 45 8.98 2.28 0.83
N VAL A 46 8.40 1.43 0.00
CA VAL A 46 6.98 1.03 0.07
C VAL A 46 6.92 -0.42 0.52
N VAL A 47 6.02 -0.72 1.46
CA VAL A 47 5.80 -2.08 1.97
C VAL A 47 4.36 -2.50 1.71
N CYS A 48 4.16 -3.69 1.17
CA CYS A 48 2.83 -4.25 0.93
C CYS A 48 2.78 -5.73 1.30
N TRP A 49 1.57 -6.29 1.37
CA TRP A 49 1.39 -7.74 1.36
C TRP A 49 1.73 -8.32 -0.02
N SER A 50 2.07 -9.61 -0.08
CA SER A 50 2.49 -10.31 -1.30
C SER A 50 1.36 -10.64 -2.30
N GLY A 51 0.14 -10.16 -2.07
CA GLY A 51 -0.97 -10.32 -3.01
C GLY A 51 -0.76 -9.55 -4.31
N ASP A 52 -1.27 -10.09 -5.42
CA ASP A 52 -0.98 -9.60 -6.77
C ASP A 52 -1.33 -8.11 -6.96
N ASP A 53 -2.55 -7.70 -6.62
CA ASP A 53 -2.97 -6.30 -6.79
C ASP A 53 -2.23 -5.32 -5.84
N ASP A 54 -1.95 -5.75 -4.61
CA ASP A 54 -1.16 -4.94 -3.67
C ASP A 54 0.26 -4.75 -4.18
N ALA A 55 0.85 -5.81 -4.72
CA ALA A 55 2.19 -5.80 -5.27
C ALA A 55 2.28 -4.90 -6.51
N VAL A 56 1.28 -4.92 -7.39
CA VAL A 56 1.22 -4.03 -8.56
C VAL A 56 1.05 -2.59 -8.12
N PHE A 57 0.09 -2.29 -7.24
CA PHE A 57 -0.12 -0.93 -6.74
C PHE A 57 1.12 -0.38 -6.02
N ALA A 58 1.75 -1.18 -5.16
CA ALA A 58 3.00 -0.84 -4.48
C ALA A 58 4.14 -0.55 -5.48
N GLN A 59 4.24 -1.34 -6.55
CA GLN A 59 5.25 -1.15 -7.59
C GLN A 59 5.07 0.16 -8.35
N VAL A 60 3.82 0.51 -8.69
CA VAL A 60 3.52 1.78 -9.36
C VAL A 60 3.84 2.95 -8.44
N LEU A 61 3.38 2.92 -7.19
CA LEU A 61 3.69 3.98 -6.23
C LEU A 61 5.20 4.13 -5.98
N ALA A 62 5.91 3.02 -5.82
CA ALA A 62 7.35 3.04 -5.61
C ALA A 62 8.10 3.60 -6.83
N ALA A 63 7.61 3.35 -8.06
CA ALA A 63 8.18 3.95 -9.27
C ALA A 63 8.01 5.48 -9.29
N GLU A 64 6.83 5.99 -8.94
CA GLU A 64 6.56 7.43 -8.83
C GLU A 64 7.45 8.10 -7.77
N LEU A 65 7.63 7.44 -6.62
CA LEU A 65 8.49 7.91 -5.53
C LEU A 65 9.99 7.65 -5.76
N ARG A 66 10.35 6.83 -6.76
CA ARG A 66 11.71 6.33 -7.04
C ARG A 66 12.35 5.61 -5.84
N VAL A 67 11.58 4.77 -5.18
CA VAL A 67 11.99 3.98 -4.00
C VAL A 67 11.85 2.47 -4.26
N ARG A 68 12.29 1.66 -3.30
CA ARG A 68 12.16 0.20 -3.35
C ARG A 68 10.80 -0.26 -2.81
N VAL A 69 10.32 -1.40 -3.33
CA VAL A 69 9.20 -2.16 -2.75
C VAL A 69 9.75 -3.27 -1.89
N LEU A 70 9.19 -3.46 -0.70
CA LEU A 70 9.35 -4.65 0.12
C LEU A 70 8.01 -5.39 0.20
N ARG A 71 8.04 -6.72 0.16
CA ARG A 71 6.83 -7.54 0.22
C ARG A 71 6.83 -8.39 1.48
N ALA A 72 5.78 -8.23 2.27
CA ALA A 72 5.49 -9.11 3.38
C ALA A 72 4.80 -10.37 2.86
N HIS A 73 5.25 -11.52 3.34
CA HIS A 73 4.66 -12.80 3.01
C HIS A 73 4.42 -13.59 4.29
N GLU A 74 3.39 -14.42 4.26
CA GLU A 74 3.11 -15.39 5.30
C GLU A 74 3.51 -16.77 4.77
N SER A 75 4.35 -17.48 5.53
CA SER A 75 4.72 -18.86 5.23
C SER A 75 4.61 -19.68 6.51
N LEU A 76 3.71 -20.68 6.51
CA LEU A 76 3.46 -21.56 7.65
C LEU A 76 3.07 -20.79 8.94
N GLY A 77 2.29 -19.71 8.81
CA GLY A 77 1.90 -18.86 9.93
C GLY A 77 2.98 -17.91 10.43
N LEU A 78 4.15 -17.87 9.76
CA LEU A 78 5.21 -16.92 10.05
C LEU A 78 5.17 -15.78 9.05
N LEU A 79 5.09 -14.56 9.58
CA LEU A 79 5.23 -13.35 8.79
C LEU A 79 6.72 -13.06 8.56
N SER A 80 7.06 -12.68 7.35
CA SER A 80 8.44 -12.34 6.98
C SER A 80 8.44 -11.19 5.98
N LEU A 81 9.46 -10.35 6.09
CA LEU A 81 9.68 -9.22 5.19
C LEU A 81 11.07 -9.38 4.60
N ASP A 82 11.16 -9.39 3.27
CA ASP A 82 12.47 -9.38 2.60
C ASP A 82 13.05 -7.96 2.65
N ALA A 83 13.59 -7.59 3.82
CA ALA A 83 14.13 -6.27 4.10
C ALA A 83 15.67 -6.27 4.01
N ASN A 84 16.20 -5.60 2.99
CA ASN A 84 17.61 -5.19 2.95
C ASN A 84 17.71 -3.66 2.90
N LEU A 85 17.23 -3.02 3.97
CA LEU A 85 17.21 -1.58 4.17
C LEU A 85 17.99 -1.21 5.45
N PRO A 86 18.60 -0.02 5.52
CA PRO A 86 19.14 0.48 6.78
C PRO A 86 18.05 0.61 7.87
N PRO A 87 18.36 0.32 9.14
CA PRO A 87 17.45 0.63 10.25
C PRO A 87 17.05 2.11 10.27
N GLY A 88 15.82 2.37 10.70
CA GLY A 88 15.20 3.69 10.72
C GLY A 88 14.70 4.19 9.35
N THR A 89 14.82 3.38 8.29
CA THR A 89 14.28 3.74 6.97
C THR A 89 12.78 3.98 7.06
N ARG A 90 12.34 5.14 6.58
CA ARG A 90 10.95 5.59 6.59
C ARG A 90 10.17 4.86 5.50
N VAL A 91 9.09 4.17 5.85
CA VAL A 91 8.32 3.37 4.88
C VAL A 91 6.84 3.71 4.88
N ALA A 92 6.23 3.65 3.69
CA ALA A 92 4.79 3.68 3.53
C ALA A 92 4.24 2.24 3.50
N LEU A 93 3.18 1.96 4.25
CA LEU A 93 2.47 0.69 4.23
C LEU A 93 1.30 0.81 3.27
N VAL A 94 1.17 -0.08 2.30
CA VAL A 94 0.17 0.06 1.23
C VAL A 94 -0.59 -1.22 0.94
N ALA A 95 -1.85 -1.05 0.57
CA ALA A 95 -2.72 -2.11 0.06
C ALA A 95 -3.72 -1.53 -0.93
N THR A 96 -4.35 -2.35 -1.77
CA THR A 96 -5.56 -1.94 -2.47
C THR A 96 -6.71 -1.79 -1.48
N ARG A 97 -6.80 -2.69 -0.49
CA ARG A 97 -7.77 -2.64 0.59
C ARG A 97 -7.25 -3.37 1.83
N TRP A 98 -7.40 -2.76 2.99
CA TRP A 98 -7.14 -3.44 4.28
C TRP A 98 -8.32 -4.37 4.62
N SER A 99 -8.02 -5.62 4.98
CA SER A 99 -9.02 -6.67 5.23
C SER A 99 -8.57 -7.60 6.36
N GLU A 100 -9.41 -8.56 6.75
CA GLU A 100 -9.07 -9.57 7.77
C GLU A 100 -7.87 -10.43 7.39
N SER A 101 -7.63 -10.67 6.09
CA SER A 101 -6.47 -11.41 5.59
C SER A 101 -5.26 -10.52 5.30
N ARG A 102 -5.45 -9.20 5.30
CA ARG A 102 -4.43 -8.19 4.98
C ARG A 102 -4.55 -7.04 5.97
N LEU A 103 -4.23 -7.34 7.22
CA LEU A 103 -4.36 -6.38 8.31
C LEU A 103 -3.18 -5.40 8.32
N LEU A 104 -3.45 -4.16 8.73
CA LEU A 104 -2.42 -3.12 8.86
C LEU A 104 -1.53 -3.36 10.09
N ASP A 105 -2.13 -3.67 11.24
CA ASP A 105 -1.41 -3.80 12.52
C ASP A 105 -0.28 -4.86 12.47
N PRO A 106 -0.48 -6.08 11.91
CA PRO A 106 0.60 -7.07 11.80
C PRO A 106 1.71 -6.63 10.85
N LEU A 107 1.37 -5.92 9.77
CA LEU A 107 2.35 -5.41 8.81
C LEU A 107 3.20 -4.31 9.45
N GLU A 108 2.57 -3.41 10.21
CA GLU A 108 3.25 -2.38 11.00
C GLU A 108 4.23 -3.00 12.00
N GLY A 109 3.77 -3.98 12.78
CA GLY A 109 4.61 -4.66 13.77
C GLY A 109 5.78 -5.41 13.13
N LEU A 110 5.56 -6.06 11.98
CA LEU A 110 6.63 -6.73 11.21
C LEU A 110 7.69 -5.72 10.76
N VAL A 111 7.27 -4.61 10.15
CA VAL A 111 8.16 -3.53 9.68
C VAL A 111 8.97 -2.94 10.84
N GLN A 112 8.34 -2.71 11.99
CA GLN A 112 9.03 -2.24 13.19
C GLN A 112 10.03 -3.27 13.74
N THR A 113 9.71 -4.56 13.67
CA THR A 113 10.61 -5.65 14.10
C THR A 113 11.86 -5.74 13.23
N GLU A 114 11.75 -5.45 11.93
CA GLU A 114 12.89 -5.30 11.00
C GLU A 114 13.68 -3.99 11.20
N GLY A 115 13.35 -3.20 12.23
CA GLY A 115 14.00 -1.94 12.54
C GLY A 115 13.66 -0.81 11.57
N LEU A 116 12.61 -0.94 10.76
CA LEU A 116 12.12 0.09 9.86
C LEU A 116 11.11 0.99 10.56
N HIS A 117 10.86 2.18 9.99
CA HIS A 117 9.98 3.18 10.59
C HIS A 117 8.76 3.42 9.68
N PRO A 118 7.60 2.83 9.98
CA PRO A 118 6.39 3.11 9.22
C PRO A 118 5.92 4.55 9.51
N VAL A 119 5.63 5.32 8.45
CA VAL A 119 5.30 6.75 8.58
C VAL A 119 3.92 7.12 8.07
N ILE A 120 3.30 6.24 7.28
CA ILE A 120 1.96 6.40 6.72
C ILE A 120 1.43 5.05 6.24
N ALA A 121 0.11 4.86 6.34
CA ALA A 121 -0.61 3.80 5.68
C ALA A 121 -1.48 4.36 4.55
N LEU A 122 -1.55 3.66 3.42
CA LEU A 122 -2.34 4.05 2.25
C LEU A 122 -3.17 2.87 1.75
N SER A 123 -4.41 3.14 1.37
CA SER A 123 -5.24 2.18 0.64
C SER A 123 -5.98 2.81 -0.53
N VAL A 124 -6.28 2.02 -1.56
CA VAL A 124 -7.11 2.47 -2.69
C VAL A 124 -8.57 2.57 -2.25
N LEU A 125 -9.11 1.49 -1.68
CA LEU A 125 -10.49 1.32 -1.25
C LEU A 125 -10.62 1.33 0.27
N ARG A 126 -11.78 1.75 0.76
CA ARG A 126 -12.10 1.65 2.18
C ARG A 126 -12.13 0.18 2.65
N GLY A 127 -11.29 -0.12 3.63
CA GLY A 127 -11.20 -1.43 4.29
C GLY A 127 -12.29 -1.69 5.34
N GLY A 128 -12.28 -2.92 5.88
CA GLY A 128 -13.07 -3.28 7.05
C GLY A 128 -12.55 -2.62 8.34
N PRO A 129 -13.34 -2.58 9.43
CA PRO A 129 -12.96 -1.91 10.67
C PRO A 129 -11.96 -2.75 11.47
N ALA A 130 -10.65 -2.58 11.26
CA ALA A 130 -9.66 -3.23 12.12
C ALA A 130 -8.24 -2.66 11.93
N SER A 131 -8.04 -1.39 12.29
CA SER A 131 -6.69 -0.90 12.55
C SER A 131 -6.68 -0.20 13.90
N ARG A 132 -5.91 -0.73 14.85
CA ARG A 132 -5.53 0.01 16.06
C ARG A 132 -4.24 0.80 15.87
N SER A 133 -3.64 0.71 14.68
CA SER A 133 -2.48 1.50 14.30
C SER A 133 -2.69 2.98 14.63
N GLY A 134 -1.67 3.56 15.25
CA GLY A 134 -1.56 5.01 15.43
C GLY A 134 -1.01 5.71 14.19
N LEU A 135 -0.75 4.99 13.10
CA LEU A 135 -0.22 5.55 11.87
C LEU A 135 -1.26 6.47 11.21
N PRO A 136 -0.83 7.63 10.68
CA PRO A 136 -1.63 8.37 9.71
C PRO A 136 -2.06 7.43 8.58
N SER A 137 -3.34 7.42 8.24
CA SER A 137 -3.92 6.56 7.22
C SER A 137 -4.69 7.37 6.20
N ILE A 138 -4.53 7.03 4.93
CA ILE A 138 -5.22 7.67 3.82
C ILE A 138 -5.90 6.62 2.94
N VAL A 139 -7.12 6.92 2.52
CA VAL A 139 -7.89 6.13 1.56
C VAL A 139 -8.05 6.97 0.29
N LEU A 140 -7.55 6.49 -0.86
CA LEU A 140 -7.61 7.25 -2.12
C LEU A 140 -9.06 7.47 -2.58
N GLU A 141 -9.98 6.55 -2.28
CA GLU A 141 -11.42 6.70 -2.53
C GLU A 141 -12.03 7.99 -1.92
N ASP A 142 -11.42 8.50 -0.84
CA ASP A 142 -11.88 9.71 -0.13
C ASP A 142 -11.33 11.02 -0.74
N LEU A 143 -10.38 10.95 -1.68
CA LEU A 143 -9.81 12.11 -2.39
C LEU A 143 -10.71 12.60 -3.53
#